data_AF-A0A060C9R6-F1
#
_entry.id   AF-A0A060C9R6-F1
#
_cell.length_a   1.000
_cell.length_b   1.000
_cell.length_c   1.000
_cell.angle_alpha   90.00
_cell.angle_beta   90.00
_cell.angle_gamma   90.00
#
_symmetry.space_group_name_H-M   'P 1'
#
loop_
_entity.id
_entity.type
_entity.pdbx_description
1 polymer ?
#
loop_
_entity_poly.entity_id
_entity_poly.type
_entity_poly.pdbx_seq_one_letter_code
_entity_poly.pdbx_strand_id
1 'polypeptide(L)'
;MDPNASTWFNRTYPDRLDQTIAYFSAEFGLHEALPIYSGGLGVLAGDHCKSASDLGLPFIGVGFLYPQGYFTQQIDDKGVQQAVYEKINFAEVPALPAVDPEGREVLIHVDLPGR
;
A
#
# COMPACT_ATOMS: atom_id res chain seq x y z
N MET A 1 13.40 9.16 -2.07
CA MET A 1 13.00 10.51 -2.52
C MET A 1 14.01 11.50 -2.00
N ASP A 2 14.36 12.51 -2.79
CA ASP A 2 15.21 13.60 -2.33
C ASP A 2 14.37 14.54 -1.45
N PRO A 3 14.63 14.63 -0.13
CA PRO A 3 13.93 15.59 0.73
C PRO A 3 14.21 17.06 0.34
N ASN A 4 15.19 17.32 -0.53
CA ASN A 4 15.50 18.65 -1.07
C ASN A 4 14.80 18.96 -2.40
N ALA A 5 14.00 18.04 -2.95
CA ALA A 5 13.22 18.32 -4.15
C ALA A 5 12.16 19.39 -3.84
N SER A 6 12.22 20.51 -4.57
CA SER A 6 11.22 21.59 -4.47
C SER A 6 9.89 21.16 -5.11
N THR A 7 9.13 20.33 -4.42
CA THR A 7 7.79 19.90 -4.85
C THR A 7 6.76 21.03 -4.80
N TRP A 8 5.61 20.85 -5.44
CA TRP A 8 4.54 21.85 -5.42
C TRP A 8 4.04 22.13 -4.00
N PHE A 9 3.86 21.10 -3.18
CA PHE A 9 3.37 21.26 -1.82
C PHE A 9 4.36 22.03 -0.95
N ASN A 10 5.66 21.72 -1.03
CA ASN A 10 6.69 22.39 -0.26
C ASN A 10 6.76 23.90 -0.56
N ARG A 11 6.57 24.30 -1.83
CA ARG A 11 6.52 25.71 -2.22
C ARG A 11 5.22 26.42 -1.81
N THR A 12 4.08 25.71 -1.88
CA THR A 12 2.75 26.31 -1.71
C THR A 12 2.31 26.35 -0.25
N TYR A 13 2.73 25.37 0.56
CA TYR A 13 2.34 25.19 1.95
C TYR A 13 3.55 24.88 2.86
N PRO A 14 4.59 25.74 2.88
CA PRO A 14 5.79 25.50 3.70
C PRO A 14 5.50 25.45 5.21
N ASP A 15 4.38 26.05 5.64
CA ASP A 15 3.88 26.09 7.01
C ASP A 15 3.16 24.80 7.46
N ARG A 16 2.98 23.82 6.57
CA ARG A 16 2.23 22.58 6.83
C ARG A 16 3.05 21.30 6.65
N LEU A 17 4.37 21.42 6.57
CA LEU A 17 5.27 20.28 6.36
C LEU A 17 5.31 19.30 7.55
N ASP A 18 4.89 19.75 8.73
CA ASP A 18 4.79 18.96 9.96
C ASP A 18 3.46 18.20 10.08
N GLN A 19 2.46 18.50 9.24
CA GLN A 19 1.18 17.81 9.23
C GLN A 19 1.30 16.49 8.48
N THR A 20 0.60 15.46 8.92
CA THR A 20 0.59 14.14 8.25
C THR A 20 -0.82 13.78 7.81
N ILE A 21 -0.97 13.38 6.55
CA ILE A 21 -2.20 12.84 5.99
C ILE A 21 -2.13 11.32 6.06
N ALA A 22 -3.00 10.71 6.87
CA ALA A 22 -3.19 9.26 6.89
C ALA A 22 -4.33 8.88 5.94
N TYR A 23 -4.01 8.14 4.88
CA TYR A 23 -4.94 7.69 3.86
C TYR A 23 -5.22 6.20 3.99
N PHE A 24 -6.41 5.87 4.47
CA PHE A 24 -6.83 4.50 4.70
C PHE A 24 -7.50 3.94 3.44
N SER A 25 -7.04 2.79 2.99
CA SER A 25 -7.70 2.00 1.96
C SER A 25 -7.54 0.52 2.27
N ALA A 26 -8.56 -0.26 1.92
CA ALA A 26 -8.44 -1.71 1.96
C ALA A 26 -7.48 -2.22 0.87
N GLU A 27 -7.37 -1.49 -0.24
CA GLU A 27 -6.60 -1.92 -1.41
C GLU A 27 -5.64 -0.84 -1.90
N PHE A 28 -4.49 -1.26 -2.44
CA PHE A 28 -3.53 -0.38 -3.11
C PHE A 28 -2.91 -1.04 -4.35
N GLY A 29 -3.16 -0.46 -5.52
CA GLY A 29 -2.55 -0.86 -6.78
C GLY A 29 -1.19 -0.21 -6.98
N LEU A 30 -0.16 -0.70 -6.28
CA LEU A 30 1.20 -0.11 -6.31
C LEU A 30 2.10 -0.80 -7.33
N HIS A 31 2.18 -2.13 -7.26
CA HIS A 31 3.03 -2.95 -8.11
C HIS A 31 2.52 -4.40 -8.07
N GLU A 32 2.68 -5.16 -9.16
CA GLU A 32 2.21 -6.55 -9.26
C GLU A 32 2.84 -7.50 -8.22
N ALA A 33 4.06 -7.19 -7.78
CA ALA A 33 4.75 -7.91 -6.69
C ALA A 33 4.07 -7.77 -5.32
N LEU A 34 3.11 -6.84 -5.19
CA LEU A 34 2.28 -6.64 -4.00
C LEU A 34 0.81 -6.83 -4.42
N PRO A 35 0.28 -8.06 -4.43
CA PRO A 35 -1.08 -8.34 -4.86
C PRO A 35 -2.11 -7.93 -3.79
N ILE A 36 -2.11 -6.65 -3.41
CA ILE A 36 -2.95 -6.04 -2.36
C ILE A 36 -4.08 -5.17 -2.95
N TYR A 37 -4.52 -5.50 -4.16
CA TYR A 37 -5.71 -4.91 -4.79
C TYR A 37 -6.39 -5.92 -5.71
N SER A 38 -7.68 -5.72 -6.01
CA SER A 38 -8.41 -6.58 -6.95
C SER A 38 -9.23 -5.81 -7.98
N GLY A 39 -9.33 -4.48 -7.85
CA GLY A 39 -10.14 -3.69 -8.78
C GLY A 39 -9.92 -2.18 -8.68
N GLY A 40 -10.95 -1.42 -9.05
CA GLY A 40 -10.88 0.03 -9.20
C GLY A 40 -10.56 0.80 -7.92
N LEU A 41 -10.92 0.26 -6.75
CA LEU A 41 -10.58 0.87 -5.45
C LEU A 41 -9.06 0.95 -5.26
N GLY A 42 -8.36 -0.17 -5.45
CA GLY A 42 -6.91 -0.19 -5.29
C GLY A 42 -6.20 0.61 -6.38
N VAL A 43 -6.67 0.56 -7.63
CA VAL A 43 -6.11 1.41 -8.70
C VAL A 43 -6.22 2.89 -8.33
N LEU A 44 -7.39 3.35 -7.90
CA LEU A 44 -7.58 4.74 -7.46
C LEU A 44 -6.69 5.10 -6.27
N ALA A 45 -6.59 4.21 -5.28
CA ALA A 45 -5.71 4.41 -4.13
C ALA A 45 -4.22 4.48 -4.53
N GLY A 46 -3.80 3.67 -5.50
CA GLY A 46 -2.46 3.71 -6.08
C GLY A 46 -2.20 5.03 -6.81
N ASP A 47 -3.14 5.48 -7.63
CA ASP A 47 -3.06 6.77 -8.35
C ASP A 47 -3.00 7.96 -7.37
N HIS A 48 -3.75 7.89 -6.26
CA HIS A 48 -3.64 8.86 -5.17
C HIS A 48 -2.24 8.87 -4.55
N CYS A 49 -1.66 7.69 -4.25
CA CYS A 49 -0.31 7.60 -3.70
C CYS A 49 0.73 8.17 -4.66
N LYS A 50 0.62 7.84 -5.95
CA LYS A 50 1.52 8.36 -6.99
C LYS A 50 1.41 9.88 -7.12
N SER A 51 0.19 10.41 -7.19
CA SER A 51 -0.05 11.85 -7.29
C SER A 51 0.42 12.59 -6.03
N ALA A 52 0.18 12.03 -4.84
CA ALA A 52 0.66 12.57 -3.57
C ALA A 52 2.19 12.65 -3.53
N SER A 53 2.87 11.61 -4.03
CA SER A 53 4.33 11.59 -4.19
C SER A 53 4.82 12.69 -5.14
N ASP A 54 4.19 12.85 -6.31
CA ASP A 54 4.61 13.84 -7.31
C ASP A 54 4.41 15.28 -6.83
N LEU A 55 3.36 15.51 -6.03
CA LEU A 55 3.09 16.80 -5.39
C LEU A 55 3.93 17.05 -4.13
N GLY A 56 4.51 16.00 -3.54
CA GLY A 56 5.27 16.04 -2.29
C GLY A 56 4.40 16.27 -1.06
N LEU A 57 3.22 15.67 -1.02
CA LEU A 57 2.35 15.70 0.16
C LEU A 57 2.99 14.91 1.33
N PRO A 58 2.85 15.38 2.59
CA PRO A 58 3.23 14.60 3.76
C PRO A 58 2.17 13.51 4.00
N PHE A 59 2.26 12.43 3.23
CA PHE A 59 1.20 11.43 3.04
C PHE A 59 1.66 10.03 3.42
N ILE A 60 0.82 9.31 4.17
CA ILE A 60 1.04 7.91 4.56
C ILE A 60 -0.18 7.09 4.14
N GLY A 61 0.04 6.09 3.29
CA GLY A 61 -0.97 5.08 2.97
C GLY A 61 -1.04 4.02 4.07
N VAL A 62 -2.25 3.71 4.55
CA VAL A 62 -2.52 2.69 5.57
C VAL A 62 -3.47 1.66 5.01
N GLY A 63 -3.06 0.39 5.03
CA GLY A 63 -3.83 -0.73 4.51
C GLY A 63 -3.30 -2.07 4.99
N PHE A 64 -3.62 -3.12 4.25
CA PHE A 64 -3.27 -4.48 4.61
C PHE A 64 -2.27 -5.10 3.62
N LEU A 65 -1.35 -5.89 4.15
CA LEU A 65 -0.54 -6.81 3.36
C LEU A 65 -1.22 -8.19 3.39
N TYR A 66 -2.10 -8.44 2.42
CA TYR A 66 -2.87 -9.68 2.39
C TYR A 66 -1.96 -10.89 2.07
N PRO A 67 -2.00 -11.97 2.88
CA PRO A 67 -1.19 -13.18 2.64
C PRO A 67 -1.59 -13.93 1.36
N GLN A 68 -2.80 -13.69 0.87
CA GLN A 68 -3.35 -14.22 -0.37
C GLN A 68 -4.16 -13.09 -1.01
N GLY A 69 -3.67 -12.60 -2.15
CA GLY A 69 -4.26 -11.50 -2.89
C GLY A 69 -5.40 -11.93 -3.81
N TYR A 70 -5.53 -11.24 -4.94
CA TYR A 70 -6.40 -11.67 -6.04
C TYR A 70 -5.89 -12.96 -6.67
N PHE A 71 -6.78 -13.68 -7.36
CA PHE A 71 -6.42 -14.90 -8.07
C PHE A 71 -5.96 -14.58 -9.50
N THR A 72 -5.08 -15.42 -10.01
CA THR A 72 -4.75 -15.45 -11.44
C THR A 72 -5.85 -16.21 -12.16
N GLN A 73 -6.54 -15.54 -13.09
CA GLN A 73 -7.56 -16.16 -13.93
C GLN A 73 -6.89 -17.00 -15.03
N GLN A 74 -7.28 -18.27 -15.13
CA GLN A 74 -6.94 -19.14 -16.26
C GLN A 74 -8.23 -19.61 -16.93
N ILE A 75 -8.22 -19.74 -18.25
CA ILE A 75 -9.36 -20.27 -19.01
C ILE A 75 -8.93 -21.61 -19.61
N ASP A 76 -9.67 -22.68 -19.32
CA ASP A 76 -9.36 -24.01 -19.83
C ASP A 76 -9.81 -24.22 -21.29
N ASP A 77 -9.53 -25.41 -21.83
CA ASP A 77 -9.86 -25.81 -23.21
C ASP A 77 -11.38 -25.83 -23.49
N LYS A 78 -12.21 -25.81 -22.45
CA LYS A 78 -13.68 -25.75 -22.53
C LYS A 78 -14.23 -24.34 -22.31
N GLY A 79 -13.36 -23.34 -22.13
CA GLY A 79 -13.77 -21.96 -21.87
C GLY A 79 -14.22 -21.71 -20.43
N VAL A 80 -13.94 -22.62 -19.49
CA VAL A 80 -14.31 -22.46 -18.08
C VAL A 80 -13.19 -21.73 -17.36
N GLN A 81 -13.60 -20.77 -16.52
CA GLN A 81 -12.67 -20.04 -15.65
C GLN A 81 -12.18 -20.92 -14.50
N GLN A 82 -10.88 -20.95 -14.31
CA GLN A 82 -10.16 -21.52 -13.19
C GLN A 82 -9.50 -20.39 -12.39
N ALA A 83 -9.68 -20.38 -11.07
CA ALA A 83 -9.08 -19.40 -10.17
C ALA A 83 -7.84 -20.01 -9.49
N VAL A 84 -6.65 -19.51 -9.84
CA VAL A 84 -5.39 -19.94 -9.24
C VAL A 84 -5.00 -18.95 -8.16
N TYR A 85 -4.88 -19.45 -6.93
CA TYR A 85 -4.49 -18.64 -5.78
C TYR A 85 -3.04 -18.92 -5.39
N GLU A 86 -2.25 -17.87 -5.33
CA GLU A 86 -0.88 -17.93 -4.84
C GLU A 86 -0.80 -17.17 -3.52
N LYS A 87 -0.14 -17.78 -2.54
CA LYS A 87 0.17 -17.11 -1.28
C LYS A 87 1.46 -16.35 -1.46
N ILE A 88 1.50 -15.11 -0.98
CA ILE A 88 2.74 -14.35 -0.96
C ILE A 88 3.68 -14.96 0.08
N ASN A 89 4.96 -15.10 -0.29
CA ASN A 89 6.01 -15.33 0.68
C ASN A 89 6.43 -13.97 1.25
N PHE A 90 6.05 -13.69 2.50
CA PHE A 90 6.40 -12.43 3.17
C PHE A 90 7.91 -12.17 3.27
N ALA A 91 8.74 -13.21 3.16
CA ALA A 91 10.20 -13.05 3.12
C ALA A 91 10.72 -12.53 1.77
N GLU A 92 9.91 -12.58 0.71
CA GLU A 92 10.30 -12.25 -0.66
C GLU A 92 9.57 -11.03 -1.21
N VAL A 93 8.55 -10.52 -0.51
CA VAL A 93 7.83 -9.31 -0.95
C VAL A 93 8.71 -8.06 -0.82
N PRO A 94 8.53 -7.05 -1.70
CA PRO A 94 9.25 -5.78 -1.62
C PRO A 94 8.67 -4.87 -0.53
N ALA A 95 8.58 -5.38 0.70
CA ALA A 95 8.14 -4.66 1.88
C ALA A 95 9.13 -4.89 3.04
N LEU A 96 9.33 -3.86 3.85
CA LEU A 96 10.20 -3.92 5.01
C LEU A 96 9.35 -3.75 6.28
N PRO A 97 9.63 -4.51 7.35
CA PRO A 97 9.01 -4.25 8.65
C PRO A 97 9.29 -2.82 9.10
N ALA A 98 8.28 -2.17 9.67
CA ALA A 98 8.48 -0.91 10.37
C ALA A 98 9.25 -1.20 11.67
N VAL A 99 10.26 -0.38 11.96
CA VAL A 99 11.08 -0.50 13.17
C VAL A 99 11.02 0.77 14.02
N ASP A 100 11.12 0.61 15.34
CA ASP A 100 11.24 1.71 16.30
C ASP A 100 12.68 2.31 16.30
N PRO A 101 12.93 3.40 17.05
CA PRO A 101 14.27 4.00 17.15
C PRO A 101 15.34 3.07 17.72
N GLU A 102 14.94 2.00 18.42
CA GLU A 102 15.83 0.98 18.97
C GLU A 102 16.07 -0.20 18.01
N GLY A 103 15.44 -0.18 16.82
CA GLY A 103 15.57 -1.20 15.78
C GLY A 103 14.67 -2.43 15.98
N ARG A 104 13.67 -2.37 16.84
CA ARG A 104 12.71 -3.45 17.07
C ARG A 104 11.50 -3.28 16.16
N GLU A 105 10.92 -4.38 15.70
CA GLU A 105 9.70 -4.34 14.88
C GLU A 105 8.54 -3.67 15.63
N VAL A 106 7.84 -2.78 14.94
CA VAL A 106 6.64 -2.13 15.44
C VAL A 106 5.48 -3.12 15.37
N LEU A 107 4.99 -3.53 16.54
CA LEU A 107 3.79 -4.35 16.69
C LEU A 107 2.66 -3.51 17.29
N ILE A 108 1.51 -3.47 16.60
CA ILE A 108 0.32 -2.76 17.07
C ILE A 108 -0.69 -3.78 17.54
N HIS A 109 -1.05 -3.72 18.82
CA HIS A 109 -2.15 -4.51 19.37
C HIS A 109 -3.48 -3.85 19.08
N VAL A 110 -4.44 -4.63 18.58
CA VAL A 110 -5.79 -4.19 18.30
C VAL A 110 -6.74 -5.10 19.06
N ASP A 111 -7.47 -4.54 20.01
CA ASP A 111 -8.53 -5.26 20.72
C ASP A 111 -9.73 -5.44 19.78
N LEU A 112 -10.12 -6.70 19.55
CA LEU A 112 -11.28 -7.02 18.73
C LEU A 112 -12.50 -7.19 19.64
N PRO A 113 -13.62 -6.50 19.39
CA PRO A 113 -14.80 -6.63 20.22
C PRO A 113 -15.32 -8.08 20.21
N GLY A 114 -15.40 -8.69 21.40
CA GLY A 114 -15.93 -10.04 21.59
C GLY A 114 -14.94 -11.19 21.41
N ARG A 115 -13.62 -10.92 21.35
CA ARG A 115 -12.57 -11.94 21.37
C ARG A 115 -11.38 -11.52 22.21
#